data_AF-A0A8S2ZL74-F1
#
_entry.id   AF-A0A8S2ZL74-F1
#
_cell.length_a   1.000
_cell.length_b   1.000
_cell.length_c   1.000
_cell.angle_alpha   90.00
_cell.angle_beta   90.00
_cell.angle_gamma   90.00
#
_symmetry.space_group_name_H-M   'P 1'
#
loop_
_entity.id
_entity.type
_entity.pdbx_description
1 polymer ?
#
loop_
_entity_poly.entity_id
_entity_poly.type
_entity_poly.pdbx_seq_one_letter_code
_entity_poly.pdbx_strand_id
1 'polypeptide(L)'
;QTKPNASSKTLTVREELMLYSLLAIETYNMITSKGKIPHALDFWRTHGDSLPILQALAYKYLSTSPTSVPPESAFSTASYLARKQRSRLNVQTLCWSIYLKDKIVYNDE
;
A
#
# COMPACT_ATOMS: atom_id res chain seq x y z
N GLN A 1 17.27 26.15 -25.51
CA GLN A 1 15.98 25.48 -25.80
C GLN A 1 15.18 25.38 -24.51
N THR A 2 14.22 26.28 -24.30
CA THR A 2 13.35 26.31 -23.12
C THR A 2 12.03 25.63 -23.49
N LYS A 3 11.77 24.44 -22.93
CA LYS A 3 10.45 23.81 -23.02
C LYS A 3 9.44 24.68 -22.27
N PRO A 4 8.23 24.94 -22.83
CA PRO A 4 7.19 25.65 -22.11
C PRO A 4 6.77 24.82 -20.89
N ASN A 5 6.92 25.42 -19.71
CA ASN A 5 6.44 24.90 -18.44
C ASN A 5 4.91 24.89 -18.51
N ALA A 6 4.32 23.74 -18.84
CA ALA A 6 2.88 23.56 -18.76
C ALA A 6 2.48 23.84 -17.31
N SER A 7 1.73 24.93 -17.12
CA SER A 7 1.15 25.28 -15.84
C SER A 7 0.26 24.11 -15.40
N SER A 8 0.81 23.21 -14.57
CA SER A 8 0.03 22.23 -13.82
C SER A 8 -0.89 23.04 -12.94
N LYS A 9 -2.10 23.30 -13.43
CA LYS A 9 -3.17 23.87 -12.62
C LYS A 9 -3.35 22.94 -11.44
N THR A 10 -2.99 23.42 -10.26
CA THR A 10 -3.27 22.72 -9.00
C THR A 10 -4.78 22.67 -8.87
N LEU A 11 -5.35 21.47 -9.03
CA LEU A 11 -6.78 21.26 -8.87
C LEU A 11 -7.13 21.47 -7.39
N THR A 12 -8.29 22.05 -7.15
CA THR A 12 -8.88 22.09 -5.81
C THR A 12 -9.37 20.69 -5.42
N VAL A 13 -9.52 20.44 -4.12
CA VAL A 13 -10.06 19.17 -3.60
C VAL A 13 -11.39 18.81 -4.25
N ARG A 14 -12.27 19.79 -4.49
CA ARG A 14 -13.57 19.59 -5.14
C ARG A 14 -13.40 19.11 -6.58
N GLU A 15 -12.49 19.71 -7.34
CA GLU A 15 -12.25 19.32 -8.74
C GLU A 15 -11.64 17.92 -8.83
N GLU A 16 -10.70 17.59 -7.95
CA GLU A 16 -10.17 16.22 -7.85
C GLU A 16 -11.26 15.21 -7.47
N LEU A 17 -12.17 15.54 -6.54
CA LEU A 17 -13.28 14.64 -6.19
C LEU A 17 -14.22 14.37 -7.36
N MET A 18 -14.52 15.40 -8.16
CA MET A 18 -15.32 15.25 -9.37
C MET A 18 -14.60 14.35 -10.39
N LEU A 19 -13.31 14.59 -10.63
CA LEU A 19 -12.50 13.80 -11.55
C LEU A 19 -12.37 12.33 -11.07
N TYR A 20 -12.12 12.14 -9.78
CA TYR A 20 -12.10 10.82 -9.14
C TYR A 20 -13.39 10.05 -9.38
N SER A 21 -14.55 10.69 -9.20
CA SER A 21 -15.85 10.02 -9.37
C SER A 21 -16.05 9.48 -10.78
N LEU A 22 -15.63 10.24 -11.79
CA LEU A 22 -15.70 9.83 -13.20
C LEU A 22 -14.75 8.67 -13.48
N LEU A 23 -13.48 8.81 -13.09
CA LEU A 23 -12.45 7.80 -13.31
C LEU A 23 -12.76 6.49 -12.57
N ALA A 24 -13.29 6.57 -11.34
CA ALA A 24 -13.63 5.40 -10.54
C ALA A 24 -14.75 4.57 -11.19
N ILE A 25 -15.79 5.23 -11.72
CA ILE A 25 -16.89 4.55 -12.42
C ILE A 25 -16.39 3.91 -13.71
N GLU A 26 -15.60 4.63 -14.50
CA GLU A 26 -15.05 4.13 -15.77
C GLU A 26 -14.16 2.90 -15.55
N THR A 27 -13.22 2.99 -14.60
CA THR A 27 -12.32 1.88 -14.27
C THR A 27 -13.07 0.68 -13.71
N TYR A 28 -14.05 0.88 -12.84
CA TYR A 28 -14.88 -0.20 -12.30
C TYR A 28 -15.61 -0.95 -13.42
N ASN A 29 -16.26 -0.21 -14.32
CA ASN A 29 -16.99 -0.80 -15.45
C ASN A 29 -16.04 -1.55 -16.40
N MET A 30 -14.88 -0.96 -16.71
CA MET A 30 -13.88 -1.60 -17.57
C MET A 30 -13.36 -2.90 -16.96
N ILE A 31 -12.99 -2.91 -15.68
CA ILE A 31 -12.41 -4.08 -15.02
C ILE A 31 -13.48 -5.18 -14.86
N THR A 32 -14.70 -4.81 -14.46
CA THR A 32 -15.81 -5.75 -14.27
C THR A 32 -16.24 -6.38 -15.60
N SER A 33 -16.26 -5.60 -16.70
CA SER A 33 -16.55 -6.14 -18.05
C SER A 33 -15.55 -7.20 -18.50
N LYS A 34 -14.32 -7.19 -17.95
CA LYS A 34 -13.27 -8.18 -18.19
C LYS A 34 -13.33 -9.37 -17.22
N GLY A 35 -14.36 -9.46 -16.37
CA GLY A 35 -14.51 -10.52 -15.37
C GLY A 35 -13.48 -10.48 -14.24
N LYS A 36 -12.81 -9.34 -14.04
CA LYS A 36 -11.81 -9.15 -12.98
C LYS A 36 -12.41 -8.38 -11.81
N ILE A 37 -11.83 -8.59 -10.63
CA ILE A 37 -12.17 -7.82 -9.43
C ILE A 37 -11.25 -6.59 -9.38
N PRO A 38 -11.79 -5.36 -9.32
CA PRO A 38 -10.99 -4.15 -9.26
C PRO A 38 -10.23 -4.05 -7.94
N HIS A 39 -8.93 -3.79 -8.03
CA HIS A 39 -8.06 -3.58 -6.88
C HIS A 39 -7.80 -2.08 -6.69
N ALA A 40 -8.09 -1.57 -5.48
CA ALA A 40 -8.02 -0.13 -5.21
C ALA A 40 -6.61 0.46 -5.44
N LEU A 41 -5.55 -0.27 -5.11
CA LEU A 41 -4.17 0.22 -5.34
C LEU A 41 -3.81 0.34 -6.83
N ASP A 42 -4.41 -0.47 -7.70
CA ASP A 42 -4.14 -0.40 -9.15
C ASP A 42 -4.80 0.84 -9.77
N PHE A 43 -5.97 1.23 -9.25
CA PHE A 43 -6.60 2.51 -9.60
C PHE A 43 -5.67 3.67 -9.27
N TRP A 44 -5.17 3.76 -8.03
CA TRP A 44 -4.31 4.86 -7.59
C TRP A 44 -2.93 4.85 -8.27
N ARG A 45 -2.43 3.68 -8.70
CA ARG A 45 -1.22 3.58 -9.52
C ARG A 45 -1.42 4.15 -10.93
N THR A 46 -2.61 4.00 -11.50
CA THR A 46 -2.91 4.42 -12.88
C THR A 46 -3.35 5.87 -12.96
N HIS A 47 -4.14 6.34 -11.99
CA HIS A 47 -4.78 7.67 -12.01
C HIS A 47 -4.23 8.64 -10.97
N GLY A 48 -3.32 8.20 -10.10
CA GLY A 48 -2.84 9.01 -8.98
C GLY A 48 -2.15 10.31 -9.39
N ASP A 49 -1.43 10.31 -10.52
CA ASP A 49 -0.77 11.52 -11.04
C ASP A 49 -1.76 12.64 -11.41
N SER A 50 -3.00 12.27 -11.77
CA SER A 50 -4.08 13.21 -12.05
C SER A 50 -4.84 13.68 -10.80
N LEU A 51 -4.59 13.05 -9.65
CA LEU A 51 -5.31 13.27 -8.39
C LEU A 51 -4.32 13.42 -7.21
N PRO A 52 -3.35 14.35 -7.27
CA PRO A 52 -2.25 14.40 -6.31
C PRO A 52 -2.69 14.60 -4.85
N ILE A 53 -3.77 15.35 -4.59
CA ILE A 53 -4.26 15.56 -3.22
C ILE A 53 -4.92 14.29 -2.69
N LEU A 54 -5.80 13.67 -3.49
CA LEU A 54 -6.49 12.45 -3.09
C LEU A 54 -5.56 11.23 -3.04
N GLN A 55 -4.57 11.13 -3.93
CA GLN A 55 -3.61 10.04 -3.98
C GLN A 55 -2.82 9.94 -2.67
N ALA A 56 -2.35 11.06 -2.13
CA ALA A 56 -1.62 11.10 -0.86
C ALA A 56 -2.47 10.57 0.30
N LEU A 57 -3.76 10.93 0.34
CA LEU A 57 -4.70 10.43 1.36
C LEU A 57 -5.00 8.94 1.14
N ALA A 58 -5.25 8.55 -0.10
CA ALA A 58 -5.62 7.19 -0.45
C ALA A 58 -4.52 6.18 -0.13
N TYR A 59 -3.26 6.47 -0.46
CA TYR A 59 -2.16 5.57 -0.11
C TYR A 59 -2.03 5.40 1.40
N LYS A 60 -2.14 6.48 2.18
CA LYS A 60 -2.09 6.42 3.65
C LYS A 60 -3.22 5.57 4.22
N TYR A 61 -4.43 5.74 3.70
CA TYR A 61 -5.58 4.99 4.15
C TYR A 61 -5.50 3.51 3.76
N LEU A 62 -5.22 3.22 2.49
CA LEU A 62 -5.18 1.86 1.95
C LEU A 62 -3.96 1.04 2.41
N SER A 63 -2.86 1.68 2.82
CA SER A 63 -1.71 1.00 3.40
C SER A 63 -1.94 0.56 4.85
N THR A 64 -2.99 1.07 5.50
CA THR A 64 -3.29 0.74 6.88
C THR A 64 -4.10 -0.54 6.93
N SER A 65 -3.57 -1.57 7.60
CA SER A 65 -4.33 -2.80 7.83
C SER A 65 -5.58 -2.48 8.65
N PRO A 66 -6.77 -2.97 8.24
CA PRO A 66 -8.00 -2.76 9.01
C PRO A 66 -8.02 -3.58 10.32
N THR A 67 -7.08 -4.51 10.50
CA THR A 67 -7.02 -5.40 11.66
C THR A 67 -5.66 -5.37 12.36
N SER A 68 -5.64 -5.78 13.63
CA SER A 68 -4.44 -6.04 14.43
C SER A 68 -3.74 -7.36 14.08
N VAL A 69 -4.24 -8.12 13.10
CA VAL A 69 -3.67 -9.42 12.73
C VAL A 69 -2.20 -9.33 12.29
N PRO A 70 -1.77 -8.37 11.45
CA PRO A 70 -0.37 -8.24 11.08
C PRO A 70 0.58 -8.03 12.28
N PRO A 71 0.32 -7.08 13.22
CA PRO A 71 1.18 -6.96 14.40
C PRO A 71 1.07 -8.17 15.35
N GLU A 72 -0.11 -8.77 15.52
CA GLU A 72 -0.27 -9.99 16.34
C GLU A 72 0.53 -11.17 15.80
N SER A 73 0.55 -11.37 14.48
CA SER A 73 1.35 -12.39 13.82
C SER A 73 2.86 -12.18 14.06
N ALA A 74 3.32 -10.92 13.96
CA ALA A 74 4.69 -10.55 14.26
C ALA A 74 5.05 -10.83 15.74
N PHE A 75 4.17 -10.47 16.69
CA PHE A 75 4.39 -10.73 18.13
C PHE A 75 4.36 -12.22 18.49
N SER A 76 3.46 -12.99 17.87
CA SER A 76 3.42 -14.45 18.05
C SER A 76 4.70 -15.10 17.53
N THR A 77 5.15 -14.68 16.35
CA THR A 77 6.43 -15.11 15.77
C THR A 77 7.62 -14.73 16.65
N ALA A 78 7.68 -13.50 17.15
CA ALA A 78 8.72 -13.03 18.05
C ALA A 78 8.78 -13.87 19.33
N SER A 79 7.60 -14.11 19.93
CA SER A 79 7.46 -14.92 21.13
C SER A 79 7.91 -16.37 20.89
N TYR A 80 7.58 -16.94 19.74
CA TYR A 80 8.01 -18.27 19.35
C TYR A 80 9.53 -18.35 19.20
N LEU A 81 10.15 -17.40 18.49
CA LEU A 81 11.61 -17.32 18.32
C LEU A 81 12.32 -17.20 19.67
N ALA A 82 11.86 -16.29 20.53
CA ALA A 82 12.43 -16.08 21.86
C ALA A 82 12.33 -17.33 22.76
N ARG A 83 11.21 -18.05 22.71
CA ARG A 83 11.01 -19.26 23.53
C ARG A 83 11.71 -20.49 22.97
N LYS A 84 11.64 -20.73 21.65
CA LYS A 84 12.15 -21.96 21.01
C LYS A 84 13.67 -21.99 20.96
N GLN A 85 14.31 -20.85 20.70
CA GLN A 85 15.77 -20.82 20.58
C GLN A 85 16.48 -20.85 21.95
N ARG A 86 15.77 -20.70 23.08
CA ARG A 86 16.28 -20.63 24.47
C ARG A 86 17.52 -19.75 24.69
N SER A 87 17.91 -18.99 23.67
CA SER A 87 19.00 -18.05 23.69
C SER A 87 18.41 -16.77 24.23
N ARG A 88 19.10 -16.18 25.21
CA ARG A 88 18.90 -14.78 25.62
C ARG A 88 19.30 -13.87 24.45
N LEU A 89 18.58 -13.96 23.34
CA LEU A 89 18.72 -13.09 22.20
C LEU A 89 18.51 -11.67 22.72
N ASN A 90 19.52 -10.83 22.49
CA ASN A 90 19.37 -9.42 22.74
C ASN A 90 18.17 -8.91 21.92
N VAL A 91 17.43 -7.93 22.45
CA VAL A 91 16.24 -7.35 21.82
C VAL A 91 16.53 -6.94 20.37
N GLN A 92 17.69 -6.35 20.12
CA GLN A 92 18.14 -5.99 18.77
C GLN A 92 18.22 -7.22 17.85
N THR A 93 18.87 -8.31 18.29
CA THR A 93 19.01 -9.53 17.48
C THR A 93 17.65 -10.20 17.21
N LEU A 94 16.73 -10.13 18.17
CA LEU A 94 15.35 -10.61 17.99
C LEU A 94 14.61 -9.78 16.94
N CYS A 95 14.68 -8.44 17.00
CA CYS A 95 14.09 -7.55 16.00
C CYS A 95 14.65 -7.82 14.60
N TRP A 96 15.97 -7.97 14.46
CA TRP A 96 16.60 -8.34 13.18
C TRP A 96 16.14 -9.70 12.67
N SER A 97 15.97 -10.69 13.56
CA SER A 97 15.47 -12.02 13.17
C SER A 97 14.03 -11.97 12.65
N ILE A 98 13.17 -11.17 13.28
CA ILE A 98 11.79 -10.96 12.83
C ILE A 98 11.78 -10.24 11.48
N TYR A 99 12.60 -9.18 11.32
CA TYR A 99 12.72 -8.44 10.08
C TYR A 99 13.19 -9.34 8.92
N LEU A 100 14.25 -10.15 9.16
CA LEU A 100 14.74 -11.09 8.16
C LEU A 100 13.68 -12.12 7.79
N LYS A 101 12.91 -12.63 8.76
CA LYS A 101 11.81 -13.56 8.46
C LYS A 101 10.69 -12.93 7.63
N ASP A 102 10.39 -11.64 7.85
CA ASP A 102 9.40 -10.89 7.04
C ASP A 102 9.89 -10.63 5.61
N LYS A 103 11.20 -10.38 5.43
CA LYS A 103 11.78 -9.99 4.13
C LYS A 103 12.35 -11.14 3.30
N ILE A 104 12.72 -12.25 3.93
CA ILE A 104 13.11 -13.47 3.23
C ILE A 104 11.83 -14.22 2.89
N VAL A 105 11.19 -13.83 1.78
CA VAL A 105 10.23 -14.70 1.10
C VAL A 105 11.07 -15.83 0.51
N TYR A 106 10.93 -17.05 1.01
CA TYR A 106 11.42 -18.21 0.29
C TYR A 106 10.63 -18.27 -1.02
N ASN A 107 11.31 -18.01 -2.15
CA ASN A 107 10.84 -18.48 -3.45
C ASN A 107 11.02 -20.00 -3.43
N ASP A 108 10.10 -20.70 -2.77
CA ASP A 108 9.95 -22.12 -2.98
C ASP A 108 9.21 -22.26 -4.32
N GLU A 109 9.95 -22.69 -5.35
CA GLU A 109 9.39 -23.30 -6.55
C GLU A 109 8.53 -24.53 -6.19
#